data_AF-A0A3G6PNK1-F1
#
_entry.id   AF-A0A3G6PNK1-F1
#
_cell.length_a   1.000
_cell.length_b   1.000
_cell.length_c   1.000
_cell.angle_alpha   90.00
_cell.angle_beta   90.00
_cell.angle_gamma   90.00
#
_symmetry.space_group_name_H-M   'P 1'
#
loop_
_entity.id
_entity.type
_entity.pdbx_description
1 polymer ?
#
loop_
_entity_poly.entity_id
_entity_poly.type
_entity_poly.pdbx_seq_one_letter_code
_entity_poly.pdbx_strand_id
1 'polypeptide(L)'
;MKKTLLFLFLITFSFVFCQTSKRVFFIGNSYTYVNDLPTLIQNVAQSTGDALEHESQTPGGSTLQSHINSTTMAILTQGNWDYVVLQEQSQLPSFTDQQVQNLVYPYAAQLSDLIKSTNACGNVIFYMTWGRQNGDATRCTAQPAVCTYEGMDDLIYQRYVEMAKANEALLSPVGKVWRTIRQQNPSLNLYDQDESHPSYIGSMAAAYTFYTIIFKKDPTLVPYNGTLTPTQAQFIKDVVKTVVYNSLDSWNVTSNDVHSRFAYQFTAASTVKFTNKTQNATTYLWDFGDGTSSTQESPEHTYTAPGDYNVKLKTDACGSSTTKTKLLTINNLSTKESTVEDVVQIYPNPAQNFITITTQKKVEILSLKDASGRIIRHHSEKTASGYSVQLQHLSSGIYFLHYKTGENEFTKKIIKK
;
A
#
# COMPACT_ATOMS: atom_id res chain seq x y z
N MET A 1 -25.31 31.11 70.25
CA MET A 1 -25.39 30.87 68.79
C MET A 1 -24.00 30.54 68.27
N LYS A 2 -23.71 29.27 67.96
CA LYS A 2 -22.44 28.86 67.33
C LYS A 2 -22.61 28.94 65.81
N LYS A 3 -21.76 29.70 65.13
CA LYS A 3 -21.68 29.76 63.66
C LYS A 3 -20.64 28.72 63.20
N THR A 4 -21.09 27.75 62.41
CA THR A 4 -20.20 26.78 61.74
C THR A 4 -19.85 27.34 60.37
N LEU A 5 -18.55 27.55 60.10
CA LEU A 5 -18.04 27.98 58.80
C LEU A 5 -17.79 26.72 57.95
N LEU A 6 -18.43 26.63 56.78
CA LEU A 6 -18.24 25.55 55.82
C LEU A 6 -17.18 26.00 54.81
N PHE A 7 -16.02 25.35 54.78
CA PHE A 7 -14.99 25.56 53.75
C PHE A 7 -15.27 24.65 52.55
N LEU A 8 -15.57 25.26 51.40
CA LEU A 8 -15.70 24.56 50.12
C LEU A 8 -14.30 24.42 49.50
N PHE A 9 -13.76 23.20 49.45
CA PHE A 9 -12.52 22.92 48.73
C PHE A 9 -12.83 22.80 47.23
N LEU A 10 -12.36 23.77 46.45
CA LEU A 10 -12.40 23.72 44.98
C LEU A 10 -11.27 22.78 44.51
N ILE A 11 -11.61 21.55 44.12
CA ILE A 11 -10.64 20.64 43.49
C ILE A 11 -10.55 21.02 42.01
N THR A 12 -9.51 21.74 41.62
CA THR A 12 -9.19 22.00 40.21
C THR A 12 -8.52 20.77 39.61
N PHE A 13 -9.25 20.01 38.78
CA PHE A 13 -8.67 18.98 37.93
C PHE A 13 -7.95 19.67 36.75
N SER A 14 -6.63 19.79 36.84
CA SER A 14 -5.80 20.19 35.69
C SER A 14 -5.68 19.00 34.75
N PHE A 15 -6.51 18.96 33.70
CA PHE A 15 -6.31 18.03 32.59
C PHE A 15 -5.03 18.42 31.85
N VAL A 16 -3.93 17.72 32.12
CA VAL A 16 -2.73 17.78 31.28
C VAL A 16 -3.08 17.05 29.98
N PHE A 17 -3.50 17.80 28.96
CA PHE A 17 -3.52 17.26 27.61
C PHE A 17 -2.07 16.94 27.22
N CYS A 18 -1.77 15.67 27.00
CA CYS A 18 -0.45 15.25 26.51
C CYS A 18 -0.29 15.78 25.09
N GLN A 19 0.45 16.89 24.96
CA GLN A 19 0.82 17.48 23.68
C GLN A 19 1.62 16.46 22.88
N THR A 20 1.13 16.06 21.70
CA THR A 20 1.89 15.23 20.78
C THR A 20 2.61 16.13 19.79
N SER A 21 3.93 16.01 19.67
CA SER A 21 4.72 16.72 18.64
C SER A 21 5.10 15.78 17.51
N LYS A 22 4.98 16.24 16.26
CA LYS A 22 5.36 15.48 15.06
C LYS A 22 6.14 16.34 14.07
N ARG A 23 7.21 15.77 13.51
CA ARG A 23 8.01 16.36 12.43
C ARG A 23 7.65 15.70 11.11
N VAL A 24 7.23 16.50 10.13
CA VAL A 24 6.76 16.00 8.83
C VAL A 24 7.49 16.66 7.67
N PHE A 25 8.09 15.86 6.79
CA PHE A 25 8.69 16.36 5.55
C PHE A 25 7.78 16.08 4.37
N PHE A 26 7.42 17.11 3.62
CA PHE A 26 6.57 16.99 2.44
C PHE A 26 7.39 17.01 1.15
N ILE A 27 7.38 15.90 0.41
CA ILE A 27 7.97 15.79 -0.93
C ILE A 27 6.81 15.72 -1.92
N GLY A 28 6.69 16.72 -2.79
CA GLY A 28 5.53 16.80 -3.68
C GLY A 28 5.62 17.90 -4.73
N ASN A 29 4.51 18.56 -5.01
CA ASN A 29 4.45 19.66 -5.97
C ASN A 29 3.31 20.64 -5.60
N SER A 30 2.67 21.25 -6.61
CA SER A 30 1.59 22.22 -6.43
C SER A 30 0.39 21.70 -5.68
N TYR A 31 0.09 20.40 -5.71
CA TYR A 31 -0.99 19.83 -4.90
C TYR A 31 -0.69 19.85 -3.40
N THR A 32 0.57 20.06 -3.02
CA THR A 32 1.01 20.24 -1.63
C THR A 32 1.19 21.72 -1.29
N TYR A 33 1.84 22.55 -2.12
CA TYR A 33 2.08 23.96 -1.74
C TYR A 33 0.88 24.89 -1.96
N VAL A 34 -0.09 24.54 -2.83
CA VAL A 34 -1.27 25.39 -3.04
C VAL A 34 -2.10 25.45 -1.76
N ASN A 35 -2.48 26.67 -1.38
CA ASN A 35 -3.08 27.03 -0.08
C ASN A 35 -2.21 26.69 1.14
N ASP A 36 -0.93 26.38 0.94
CA ASP A 36 0.03 26.01 1.98
C ASP A 36 -0.50 24.86 2.88
N LEU A 37 -0.78 23.71 2.27
CA LEU A 37 -1.31 22.54 2.97
C LEU A 37 -0.51 22.15 4.22
N PRO A 38 0.84 22.12 4.23
CA PRO A 38 1.61 21.85 5.44
C PRO A 38 1.26 22.77 6.61
N THR A 39 1.17 24.08 6.36
CA THR A 39 0.76 25.07 7.36
C THR A 39 -0.71 24.90 7.79
N LEU A 40 -1.62 24.52 6.89
CA LEU A 40 -2.99 24.19 7.26
C LEU A 40 -3.07 23.00 8.23
N ILE A 41 -2.27 21.95 8.00
CA ILE A 41 -2.19 20.79 8.90
C ILE A 41 -1.61 21.23 10.25
N GLN A 42 -0.57 22.08 10.26
CA GLN A 42 0.00 22.65 11.48
C GLN A 42 -1.05 23.42 12.29
N ASN A 43 -1.85 24.29 11.66
CA ASN A 43 -2.90 25.04 12.32
C ASN A 43 -3.99 24.13 12.90
N VAL A 44 -4.38 23.09 12.15
CA VAL A 44 -5.31 22.06 12.64
C VAL A 44 -4.74 21.38 13.89
N ALA A 45 -3.49 20.91 13.86
CA ALA A 45 -2.84 20.27 15.00
C ALA A 45 -2.77 21.19 16.22
N GLN A 46 -2.30 22.43 16.02
CA GLN A 46 -2.19 23.44 17.08
C GLN A 46 -3.52 23.70 17.77
N SER A 47 -4.63 23.73 17.03
CA SER A 47 -5.97 23.94 17.60
C SER A 47 -6.45 22.83 18.52
N THR A 48 -5.81 21.66 18.48
CA THR A 48 -6.09 20.52 19.35
C THR A 48 -5.07 20.33 20.47
N GLY A 49 -4.11 21.26 20.59
CA GLY A 49 -3.01 21.18 21.54
C GLY A 49 -1.84 20.28 21.09
N ASP A 50 -1.86 19.82 19.84
CA ASP A 50 -0.73 19.11 19.23
C ASP A 50 0.24 20.09 18.55
N ALA A 51 1.44 19.63 18.24
CA ALA A 51 2.43 20.39 17.49
C ALA A 51 2.84 19.63 16.22
N LEU A 52 2.92 20.36 15.10
CA LEU A 52 3.46 19.84 13.86
C LEU A 52 4.55 20.79 13.35
N GLU A 53 5.77 20.29 13.29
CA GLU A 53 6.89 20.94 12.61
C GLU A 53 6.97 20.37 11.20
N HIS A 54 7.18 21.21 10.20
CA HIS A 54 7.27 20.75 8.82
C HIS A 54 8.34 21.44 8.01
N GLU A 55 8.77 20.74 6.97
CA GLU A 55 9.54 21.27 5.86
C GLU A 55 9.01 20.69 4.55
N SER A 56 9.35 21.32 3.42
CA SER A 56 8.79 20.96 2.12
C SER A 56 9.82 21.05 1.00
N GLN A 57 9.80 20.08 0.09
CA GLN A 57 10.38 20.15 -1.25
C GLN A 57 9.25 19.91 -2.25
N THR A 58 8.70 21.00 -2.79
CA THR A 58 7.49 20.95 -3.61
C THR A 58 7.58 21.80 -4.88
N PRO A 59 8.55 21.57 -5.80
CA PRO A 59 8.58 22.29 -7.06
C PRO A 59 7.33 21.97 -7.89
N GLY A 60 6.81 22.97 -8.62
CA GLY A 60 5.64 22.78 -9.48
C GLY A 60 5.86 21.70 -10.55
N GLY A 61 4.87 20.82 -10.74
CA GLY A 61 4.92 19.76 -11.75
C GLY A 61 5.91 18.61 -11.48
N SER A 62 6.62 18.61 -10.35
CA SER A 62 7.58 17.57 -10.00
C SER A 62 6.96 16.17 -9.90
N THR A 63 7.74 15.19 -10.37
CA THR A 63 7.51 13.76 -10.18
C THR A 63 8.32 13.22 -8.99
N LEU A 64 8.02 12.02 -8.49
CA LEU A 64 8.87 11.35 -7.50
C LEU A 64 10.31 11.20 -7.98
N GLN A 65 10.51 10.90 -9.27
CA GLN A 65 11.84 10.84 -9.87
C GLN A 65 12.63 12.13 -9.68
N SER A 66 11.99 13.28 -9.90
CA SER A 66 12.66 14.59 -9.82
C SER A 66 13.13 14.96 -8.41
N HIS A 67 12.55 14.32 -7.39
CA HIS A 67 12.90 14.51 -5.98
C HIS A 67 14.12 13.72 -5.52
N ILE A 68 14.67 12.87 -6.39
CA ILE A 68 15.93 12.17 -6.13
C ILE A 68 17.09 13.12 -6.48
N ASN A 69 17.28 14.12 -5.61
CA ASN A 69 18.26 15.18 -5.77
C ASN A 69 18.92 15.54 -4.42
N SER A 70 20.10 16.15 -4.47
CA SER A 70 20.93 16.43 -3.28
C SER A 70 20.22 17.27 -2.22
N THR A 71 19.41 18.25 -2.60
CA THR A 71 18.65 19.09 -1.65
C THR A 71 17.67 18.26 -0.84
N THR A 72 16.87 17.42 -1.51
CA THR A 72 15.92 16.53 -0.85
C THR A 72 16.63 15.54 0.06
N MET A 73 17.77 14.98 -0.36
CA MET A 73 18.55 14.05 0.46
C MET A 73 19.12 14.71 1.73
N ALA A 74 19.56 15.97 1.63
CA ALA A 74 20.12 16.71 2.76
C ALA A 74 19.07 16.95 3.86
N ILE A 75 17.88 17.43 3.48
CA ILE A 75 16.76 17.67 4.42
C ILE A 75 16.30 16.36 5.05
N LEU A 76 16.19 15.30 4.25
CA LEU A 76 15.76 13.99 4.70
C LEU A 76 16.72 13.38 5.75
N THR A 77 18.04 13.54 5.56
CA THR A 77 19.05 13.00 6.47
C THR A 77 19.16 13.78 7.78
N GLN A 78 18.93 15.09 7.75
CA GLN A 78 19.13 15.96 8.92
C GLN A 78 17.87 16.15 9.77
N GLY A 79 16.69 15.89 9.21
CA GLY A 79 15.44 16.32 9.83
C GLY A 79 14.83 15.38 10.86
N ASN A 80 15.35 14.16 11.04
CA ASN A 80 14.83 13.15 11.98
C ASN A 80 13.29 13.06 11.95
N TRP A 81 12.74 12.89 10.75
CA TRP A 81 11.32 13.02 10.47
C TRP A 81 10.51 11.84 11.04
N ASP A 82 9.42 12.13 11.76
CA ASP A 82 8.44 11.10 12.14
C ASP A 82 7.72 10.55 10.91
N TYR A 83 7.39 11.46 9.98
CA TYR A 83 6.72 11.13 8.73
C TYR A 83 7.37 11.85 7.55
N VAL A 84 7.52 11.17 6.43
CA VAL A 84 7.85 11.76 5.14
C VAL A 84 6.70 11.47 4.18
N VAL A 85 6.07 12.53 3.69
CA VAL A 85 4.93 12.47 2.78
C VAL A 85 5.45 12.46 1.34
N LEU A 86 5.04 11.46 0.56
CA LEU A 86 5.39 11.32 -0.85
C LEU A 86 4.16 11.55 -1.73
N GLN A 87 4.24 12.58 -2.56
CA GLN A 87 3.22 12.91 -3.56
C GLN A 87 3.82 12.80 -4.97
N GLU A 88 3.19 11.99 -5.83
CA GLU A 88 3.55 11.91 -7.24
C GLU A 88 2.94 13.07 -8.04
N GLN A 89 3.38 13.26 -9.28
CA GLN A 89 2.77 14.18 -10.23
C GLN A 89 1.27 13.91 -10.41
N SER A 90 0.47 14.96 -10.59
CA SER A 90 -1.00 14.93 -10.46
C SER A 90 -1.76 14.04 -11.45
N GLN A 91 -1.18 13.72 -12.61
CA GLN A 91 -1.81 12.87 -13.64
C GLN A 91 -1.07 11.54 -13.82
N LEU A 92 0.23 11.50 -13.53
CA LEU A 92 1.09 10.35 -13.84
C LEU A 92 0.57 9.01 -13.25
N PRO A 93 0.01 8.96 -12.02
CA PRO A 93 -0.62 7.74 -11.51
C PRO A 93 -1.86 7.29 -12.29
N SER A 94 -2.51 8.16 -13.08
CA SER A 94 -3.65 7.79 -13.91
C SER A 94 -3.25 7.36 -15.33
N PHE A 95 -1.96 7.27 -15.65
CA PHE A 95 -1.49 6.85 -16.97
C PHE A 95 -1.63 5.33 -17.16
N THR A 96 -1.20 4.83 -18.33
CA THR A 96 -1.24 3.40 -18.63
C THR A 96 -0.35 2.59 -17.68
N ASP A 97 -0.68 1.31 -17.47
CA ASP A 97 0.08 0.39 -16.61
C ASP A 97 1.57 0.40 -16.91
N GLN A 98 1.95 0.36 -18.20
CA GLN A 98 3.34 0.37 -18.63
C GLN A 98 4.06 1.67 -18.22
N GLN A 99 3.38 2.82 -18.34
CA GLN A 99 3.95 4.10 -17.95
C GLN A 99 4.12 4.19 -16.44
N VAL A 100 3.10 3.80 -15.67
CA VAL A 100 3.17 3.81 -14.20
C VAL A 100 4.26 2.85 -13.69
N GLN A 101 4.34 1.65 -14.25
CA GLN A 101 5.34 0.64 -13.90
C GLN A 101 6.78 1.14 -14.12
N ASN A 102 7.00 1.98 -15.12
CA ASN A 102 8.33 2.47 -15.48
C ASN A 102 8.67 3.82 -14.84
N LEU A 103 7.68 4.70 -14.64
CA LEU A 103 7.89 6.10 -14.30
C LEU A 103 7.46 6.47 -12.88
N VAL A 104 6.75 5.60 -12.16
CA VAL A 104 6.25 5.87 -10.81
C VAL A 104 6.82 4.88 -9.81
N TYR A 105 6.53 3.59 -10.00
CA TYR A 105 6.83 2.56 -9.00
C TYR A 105 8.31 2.42 -8.62
N PRO A 106 9.27 2.48 -9.55
CA PRO A 106 10.68 2.41 -9.18
C PRO A 106 11.10 3.56 -8.26
N TYR A 107 10.60 4.77 -8.49
CA TYR A 107 10.97 5.95 -7.72
C TYR A 107 10.22 6.06 -6.40
N ALA A 108 8.98 5.58 -6.34
CA ALA A 108 8.26 5.35 -5.09
C ALA A 108 9.02 4.38 -4.17
N ALA A 109 9.54 3.28 -4.73
CA ALA A 109 10.36 2.32 -4.01
C ALA A 109 11.68 2.92 -3.54
N GLN A 110 12.41 3.56 -4.45
CA GLN A 110 13.70 4.17 -4.14
C GLN A 110 13.61 5.23 -3.02
N LEU A 111 12.63 6.14 -3.09
CA LEU A 111 12.43 7.15 -2.04
C LEU A 111 11.97 6.52 -0.73
N SER A 112 11.04 5.56 -0.76
CA SER A 112 10.59 4.86 0.45
C SER A 112 11.75 4.15 1.14
N ASP A 113 12.56 3.39 0.40
CA ASP A 113 13.70 2.67 0.97
C ASP A 113 14.75 3.64 1.54
N LEU A 114 14.99 4.76 0.86
CA LEU A 114 15.87 5.79 1.36
C LEU A 114 15.35 6.37 2.69
N ILE A 115 14.09 6.81 2.77
CA ILE A 115 13.48 7.36 3.99
C ILE A 115 13.66 6.40 5.17
N LYS A 116 13.35 5.12 4.94
CA LYS A 116 13.47 4.06 5.94
C LYS A 116 14.92 3.76 6.34
N SER A 117 15.88 4.02 5.45
CA SER A 117 17.31 3.85 5.74
C SER A 117 17.90 5.02 6.55
N THR A 118 17.37 6.24 6.39
CA THR A 118 17.88 7.42 7.09
C THR A 118 17.26 7.61 8.46
N ASN A 119 15.99 7.23 8.64
CA ASN A 119 15.37 7.15 9.95
C ASN A 119 14.63 5.82 10.09
N ALA A 120 15.19 4.91 10.88
CA ALA A 120 14.60 3.61 11.21
C ALA A 120 13.18 3.73 11.80
N CYS A 121 12.89 4.85 12.48
CA CYS A 121 11.62 5.13 13.10
C CYS A 121 10.72 6.06 12.27
N GLY A 122 11.20 6.50 11.10
CA GLY A 122 10.47 7.37 10.19
C GLY A 122 9.49 6.57 9.34
N ASN A 123 8.31 7.15 9.14
CA ASN A 123 7.24 6.53 8.38
C ASN A 123 7.04 7.21 7.03
N VAL A 124 6.76 6.41 6.01
CA VAL A 124 6.40 6.92 4.69
C VAL A 124 4.89 7.04 4.63
N ILE A 125 4.38 8.21 4.24
CA ILE A 125 2.96 8.40 3.92
C ILE A 125 2.86 8.69 2.42
N PHE A 126 2.19 7.83 1.67
CA PHE A 126 1.81 8.20 0.31
C PHE A 126 0.59 9.13 0.33
N TYR A 127 0.69 10.28 -0.32
CA TYR A 127 -0.40 11.25 -0.45
C TYR A 127 -1.25 10.92 -1.67
N MET A 128 -2.33 10.15 -1.45
CA MET A 128 -3.32 9.86 -2.51
C MET A 128 -4.03 11.15 -2.93
N THR A 129 -3.71 11.63 -4.12
CA THR A 129 -4.36 12.78 -4.75
C THR A 129 -5.73 12.37 -5.34
N TRP A 130 -6.32 13.20 -6.18
CA TRP A 130 -7.68 13.07 -6.71
C TRP A 130 -7.71 13.14 -8.23
N GLY A 131 -8.76 12.60 -8.85
CA GLY A 131 -9.07 12.85 -10.26
C GLY A 131 -9.39 14.32 -10.53
N ARG A 132 -9.11 14.81 -11.74
CA ARG A 132 -9.49 16.17 -12.18
C ARG A 132 -10.99 16.36 -12.24
N GLN A 133 -11.48 17.60 -12.10
CA GLN A 133 -12.91 17.90 -11.90
C GLN A 133 -13.79 17.21 -12.93
N ASN A 134 -13.38 17.28 -14.20
CA ASN A 134 -14.08 16.73 -15.36
C ASN A 134 -13.28 15.61 -16.06
N GLY A 135 -12.30 15.01 -15.36
CA GLY A 135 -11.33 14.09 -15.97
C GLY A 135 -10.22 14.80 -16.75
N ASP A 136 -9.51 14.06 -17.59
CA ASP A 136 -8.39 14.52 -18.40
C ASP A 136 -8.65 14.25 -19.88
N ALA A 137 -9.35 15.21 -20.50
CA ALA A 137 -9.68 15.18 -21.93
C ALA A 137 -8.43 15.06 -22.83
N THR A 138 -7.28 15.56 -22.39
CA THR A 138 -6.04 15.52 -23.18
C THR A 138 -5.46 14.12 -23.29
N ARG A 139 -5.83 13.21 -22.38
CA ARG A 139 -5.34 11.83 -22.32
C ARG A 139 -6.38 10.77 -22.63
N CYS A 140 -7.63 11.17 -22.87
CA CYS A 140 -8.73 10.31 -23.29
C CYS A 140 -8.37 9.28 -24.35
N THR A 141 -7.71 9.71 -25.43
CA THR A 141 -7.38 8.81 -26.55
C THR A 141 -6.40 7.71 -26.16
N ALA A 142 -5.46 8.01 -25.26
CA ALA A 142 -4.44 7.08 -24.81
C ALA A 142 -4.90 6.22 -23.62
N GLN A 143 -5.80 6.75 -22.79
CA GLN A 143 -6.37 6.08 -21.62
C GLN A 143 -7.84 6.52 -21.45
N PRO A 144 -8.81 5.83 -22.07
CA PRO A 144 -10.21 6.27 -22.08
C PRO A 144 -10.83 6.42 -20.68
N ALA A 145 -10.38 5.67 -19.69
CA ALA A 145 -10.87 5.77 -18.32
C ALA A 145 -10.69 7.18 -17.73
N VAL A 146 -9.61 7.89 -18.10
CA VAL A 146 -9.35 9.23 -17.53
C VAL A 146 -10.27 10.31 -18.09
N CYS A 147 -11.11 10.02 -19.09
CA CYS A 147 -12.07 10.99 -19.64
C CYS A 147 -13.11 11.48 -18.64
N THR A 148 -13.25 10.79 -17.51
CA THR A 148 -14.19 11.13 -16.45
C THR A 148 -13.43 11.33 -15.16
N TYR A 149 -14.02 12.08 -14.23
CA TYR A 149 -13.49 12.16 -12.88
C TYR A 149 -13.36 10.76 -12.27
N GLU A 150 -14.42 9.95 -12.35
CA GLU A 150 -14.50 8.63 -11.73
C GLU A 150 -13.40 7.71 -12.21
N GLY A 151 -13.20 7.59 -13.53
CA GLY A 151 -12.18 6.69 -14.07
C GLY A 151 -10.75 7.18 -13.82
N MET A 152 -10.51 8.51 -13.80
CA MET A 152 -9.21 9.04 -13.39
C MET A 152 -8.94 8.80 -11.89
N ASP A 153 -9.94 9.05 -11.04
CA ASP A 153 -9.88 8.86 -9.59
C ASP A 153 -9.70 7.39 -9.21
N ASP A 154 -10.39 6.46 -9.89
CA ASP A 154 -10.24 5.01 -9.70
C ASP A 154 -8.80 4.55 -10.00
N LEU A 155 -8.21 5.04 -11.09
CA LEU A 155 -6.81 4.73 -11.43
C LEU A 155 -5.84 5.30 -10.39
N ILE A 156 -5.98 6.57 -10.01
CA ILE A 156 -5.15 7.21 -8.98
C ILE A 156 -5.26 6.43 -7.66
N TYR A 157 -6.47 6.12 -7.22
CA TYR A 157 -6.74 5.33 -6.02
C TYR A 157 -5.98 3.99 -6.08
N GLN A 158 -6.13 3.25 -7.18
CA GLN A 158 -5.47 1.95 -7.34
C GLN A 158 -3.95 2.09 -7.26
N ARG A 159 -3.33 3.05 -7.95
CA ARG A 159 -1.86 3.19 -7.97
C ARG A 159 -1.28 3.59 -6.63
N TYR A 160 -1.99 4.44 -5.89
CA TYR A 160 -1.57 4.84 -4.56
C TYR A 160 -1.69 3.69 -3.55
N VAL A 161 -2.74 2.87 -3.64
CA VAL A 161 -2.85 1.63 -2.85
C VAL A 161 -1.72 0.65 -3.19
N GLU A 162 -1.42 0.46 -4.48
CA GLU A 162 -0.33 -0.39 -4.95
C GLU A 162 1.04 0.11 -4.43
N MET A 163 1.31 1.42 -4.52
CA MET A 163 2.52 2.03 -3.97
C MET A 163 2.63 1.82 -2.46
N ALA A 164 1.58 2.14 -1.68
CA ALA A 164 1.61 2.01 -0.23
C ALA A 164 1.82 0.55 0.20
N LYS A 165 1.14 -0.40 -0.46
CA LYS A 165 1.27 -1.84 -0.17
C LYS A 165 2.66 -2.37 -0.53
N ALA A 166 3.16 -2.08 -1.73
CA ALA A 166 4.46 -2.55 -2.20
C ALA A 166 5.60 -2.04 -1.33
N ASN A 167 5.43 -0.84 -0.78
CA ASN A 167 6.44 -0.20 0.05
C ASN A 167 6.27 -0.46 1.54
N GLU A 168 5.17 -1.05 2.01
CA GLU A 168 4.84 -1.15 3.43
C GLU A 168 4.84 0.26 4.06
N ALA A 169 4.01 1.13 3.51
CA ALA A 169 3.87 2.53 3.87
C ALA A 169 2.41 2.86 4.23
N LEU A 170 2.23 3.95 4.96
CA LEU A 170 0.92 4.52 5.28
C LEU A 170 0.35 5.18 4.01
N LEU A 171 -0.97 5.29 3.96
CA LEU A 171 -1.67 5.94 2.86
C LEU A 171 -2.58 7.04 3.40
N SER A 172 -2.38 8.29 2.96
CA SER A 172 -3.33 9.38 3.25
C SER A 172 -4.38 9.43 2.15
N PRO A 173 -5.65 9.06 2.41
CA PRO A 173 -6.66 8.80 1.38
C PRO A 173 -7.42 10.07 0.97
N VAL A 174 -6.72 11.19 0.71
CA VAL A 174 -7.36 12.48 0.40
C VAL A 174 -8.27 12.38 -0.82
N GLY A 175 -7.86 11.68 -1.88
CA GLY A 175 -8.71 11.41 -3.05
C GLY A 175 -10.03 10.73 -2.71
N LYS A 176 -10.00 9.73 -1.80
CA LYS A 176 -11.22 9.04 -1.34
C LYS A 176 -12.15 9.96 -0.57
N VAL A 177 -11.59 10.84 0.28
CA VAL A 177 -12.34 11.87 1.01
C VAL A 177 -12.99 12.85 0.01
N TRP A 178 -12.23 13.33 -0.97
CA TRP A 178 -12.71 14.20 -2.04
C TRP A 178 -13.88 13.58 -2.81
N ARG A 179 -13.75 12.33 -3.23
CA ARG A 179 -14.83 11.62 -3.92
C ARG A 179 -16.10 11.54 -3.10
N THR A 180 -15.95 11.24 -1.81
CA THR A 180 -17.09 11.11 -0.89
C THR A 180 -17.78 12.46 -0.70
N ILE A 181 -17.02 13.56 -0.56
CA ILE A 181 -17.55 14.92 -0.51
C ILE A 181 -18.32 15.25 -1.80
N ARG A 182 -17.73 15.00 -2.98
CA ARG A 182 -18.38 15.28 -4.27
C ARG A 182 -19.70 14.52 -4.44
N GLN A 183 -19.77 13.29 -3.96
CA GLN A 183 -20.98 12.46 -4.03
C GLN A 183 -22.08 12.92 -3.07
N GLN A 184 -21.70 13.32 -1.85
CA GLN A 184 -22.66 13.70 -0.81
C GLN A 184 -23.07 15.17 -0.87
N ASN A 185 -22.20 16.05 -1.36
CA ASN A 185 -22.45 17.48 -1.51
C ASN A 185 -21.77 18.03 -2.78
N PRO A 186 -22.35 17.80 -3.97
CA PRO A 186 -21.79 18.24 -5.25
C PRO A 186 -21.73 19.76 -5.40
N SER A 187 -22.46 20.53 -4.59
CA SER A 187 -22.39 21.99 -4.59
C SER A 187 -21.11 22.53 -3.94
N LEU A 188 -20.42 21.71 -3.15
CA LEU A 188 -19.18 22.09 -2.49
C LEU A 188 -18.01 21.91 -3.46
N ASN A 189 -17.59 23.00 -4.11
CA ASN A 189 -16.52 22.94 -5.09
C ASN A 189 -15.14 22.75 -4.43
N LEU A 190 -14.51 21.60 -4.67
CA LEU A 190 -13.18 21.26 -4.17
C LEU A 190 -12.05 21.74 -5.08
N TYR A 191 -12.36 22.19 -6.30
CA TYR A 191 -11.38 22.58 -7.31
C TYR A 191 -11.27 24.09 -7.42
N ASP A 192 -10.06 24.55 -7.75
CA ASP A 192 -9.85 25.88 -8.28
C ASP A 192 -10.33 25.96 -9.75
N GLN A 193 -10.22 27.15 -10.36
CA GLN A 193 -10.71 27.45 -11.71
C GLN A 193 -10.07 26.59 -12.81
N ASP A 194 -8.91 25.98 -12.55
CA ASP A 194 -8.19 25.17 -13.52
C ASP A 194 -8.60 23.69 -13.52
N GLU A 195 -9.63 23.33 -12.74
CA GLU A 195 -10.22 21.99 -12.67
C GLU A 195 -9.24 20.91 -12.15
N SER A 196 -8.10 21.31 -11.60
CA SER A 196 -7.02 20.41 -11.15
C SER A 196 -6.59 20.74 -9.73
N HIS A 197 -6.14 21.96 -9.46
CA HIS A 197 -5.66 22.40 -8.16
C HIS A 197 -6.79 22.46 -7.13
N PRO A 198 -6.45 22.33 -5.84
CA PRO A 198 -7.45 22.41 -4.79
C PRO A 198 -7.92 23.85 -4.57
N SER A 199 -9.23 24.03 -4.46
CA SER A 199 -9.77 25.21 -3.78
C SER A 199 -9.34 25.18 -2.31
N TYR A 200 -9.51 26.30 -1.60
CA TYR A 200 -9.25 26.32 -0.15
C TYR A 200 -10.04 25.23 0.60
N ILE A 201 -11.28 24.96 0.18
CA ILE A 201 -12.12 23.89 0.75
C ILE A 201 -11.50 22.52 0.50
N GLY A 202 -10.99 22.27 -0.71
CA GLY A 202 -10.26 21.05 -1.06
C GLY A 202 -9.00 20.86 -0.21
N SER A 203 -8.21 21.91 -0.02
CA SER A 203 -7.01 21.88 0.83
C SER A 203 -7.35 21.65 2.30
N MET A 204 -8.46 22.18 2.81
CA MET A 204 -8.90 21.91 4.18
C MET A 204 -9.39 20.46 4.37
N ALA A 205 -10.05 19.86 3.37
CA ALA A 205 -10.37 18.43 3.40
C ALA A 205 -9.09 17.58 3.46
N ALA A 206 -8.05 17.96 2.70
CA ALA A 206 -6.74 17.33 2.80
C ALA A 206 -6.11 17.55 4.19
N ALA A 207 -6.21 18.75 4.76
CA ALA A 207 -5.63 19.07 6.07
C ALA A 207 -6.23 18.22 7.20
N TYR A 208 -7.56 18.10 7.27
CA TYR A 208 -8.22 17.22 8.25
C TYR A 208 -7.87 15.75 8.05
N THR A 209 -7.74 15.31 6.79
CA THR A 209 -7.31 13.94 6.47
C THR A 209 -5.91 13.66 6.99
N PHE A 210 -4.95 14.53 6.69
CA PHE A 210 -3.57 14.39 7.17
C PHE A 210 -3.46 14.46 8.69
N TYR A 211 -4.18 15.39 9.34
CA TYR A 211 -4.22 15.43 10.80
C TYR A 211 -4.70 14.11 11.39
N THR A 212 -5.77 13.54 10.83
CA THR A 212 -6.32 12.24 11.26
C THR A 212 -5.31 11.11 11.08
N ILE A 213 -4.56 11.09 9.97
CA ILE A 213 -3.54 10.08 9.70
C ILE A 213 -2.32 10.23 10.64
N ILE A 214 -1.81 11.45 10.80
CA ILE A 214 -0.57 11.75 11.55
C ILE A 214 -0.77 11.59 13.05
N PHE A 215 -1.88 12.14 13.58
CA PHE A 215 -2.17 12.19 15.00
C PHE A 215 -3.16 11.13 15.47
N LYS A 216 -3.86 10.44 14.55
CA LYS A 216 -4.79 9.35 14.87
C LYS A 216 -5.92 9.78 15.80
N LYS A 217 -6.34 11.05 15.65
CA LYS A 217 -7.37 11.69 16.46
C LYS A 217 -8.62 11.93 15.64
N ASP A 218 -9.75 11.97 16.33
CA ASP A 218 -11.06 12.20 15.72
C ASP A 218 -11.10 13.62 15.12
N PRO A 219 -11.26 13.77 13.79
CA PRO A 219 -11.27 15.08 13.14
C PRO A 219 -12.47 15.94 13.54
N THR A 220 -13.57 15.35 14.03
CA THR A 220 -14.76 16.10 14.45
C THR A 220 -14.53 16.90 15.74
N LEU A 221 -13.45 16.61 16.47
CA LEU A 221 -13.05 17.34 17.67
C LEU A 221 -12.12 18.53 17.37
N VAL A 222 -11.70 18.71 16.12
CA VAL A 222 -10.81 19.81 15.72
C VAL A 222 -11.56 21.15 15.77
N PRO A 223 -11.11 22.16 16.54
CA PRO A 223 -11.77 23.47 16.56
C PRO A 223 -11.48 24.34 15.33
N TYR A 224 -10.30 24.21 14.72
CA TYR A 224 -9.90 25.05 13.59
C TYR A 224 -10.73 24.80 12.33
N ASN A 225 -11.32 25.86 11.79
CA ASN A 225 -12.12 25.84 10.55
C ASN A 225 -11.49 26.64 9.40
N GLY A 226 -10.37 27.33 9.64
CA GLY A 226 -9.83 28.25 8.64
C GLY A 226 -10.87 29.28 8.21
N THR A 227 -11.09 29.43 6.91
CA THR A 227 -12.12 30.32 6.32
C THR A 227 -13.45 29.63 6.00
N LEU A 228 -13.60 28.32 6.28
CA LEU A 228 -14.85 27.61 6.04
C LEU A 228 -15.95 28.09 6.98
N THR A 229 -17.19 28.07 6.50
CA THR A 229 -18.34 28.17 7.39
C THR A 229 -18.38 26.97 8.35
N PRO A 230 -18.94 27.12 9.57
CA PRO A 230 -19.04 26.00 10.53
C PRO A 230 -19.72 24.76 9.95
N THR A 231 -20.77 24.95 9.14
CA THR A 231 -21.49 23.85 8.48
C THR A 231 -20.62 23.11 7.46
N GLN A 232 -19.86 23.83 6.64
CA GLN A 232 -18.93 23.21 5.69
C GLN A 232 -17.83 22.45 6.41
N ALA A 233 -17.21 23.07 7.43
CA ALA A 233 -16.15 22.44 8.20
C ALA A 233 -16.63 21.16 8.90
N GLN A 234 -17.81 21.20 9.54
CA GLN A 234 -18.38 20.03 10.20
C GLN A 234 -18.65 18.90 9.21
N PHE A 235 -19.30 19.21 8.07
CA PHE A 235 -19.57 18.22 7.03
C PHE A 235 -18.29 17.52 6.54
N ILE A 236 -17.22 18.29 6.26
CA ILE A 236 -15.95 17.71 5.82
C ILE A 236 -15.33 16.83 6.92
N LYS A 237 -15.35 17.28 8.17
CA LYS A 237 -14.84 16.48 9.31
C LYS A 237 -15.61 15.18 9.49
N ASP A 238 -16.92 15.18 9.31
CA ASP A 238 -17.76 13.97 9.39
C ASP A 238 -17.42 12.97 8.27
N VAL A 239 -17.18 13.47 7.05
CA VAL A 239 -16.69 12.64 5.94
C VAL A 239 -15.31 12.06 6.26
N VAL A 240 -14.37 12.88 6.74
CA VAL A 240 -13.01 12.43 7.12
C VAL A 240 -13.08 11.40 8.24
N LYS A 241 -13.94 11.60 9.24
CA LYS A 241 -14.15 10.63 10.32
C LYS A 241 -14.60 9.28 9.76
N THR A 242 -15.59 9.30 8.87
CA THR A 242 -16.16 8.08 8.29
C THR A 242 -15.17 7.35 7.39
N VAL A 243 -14.50 8.07 6.49
CA VAL A 243 -13.59 7.49 5.50
C VAL A 243 -12.24 7.10 6.11
N VAL A 244 -11.76 7.87 7.09
CA VAL A 244 -10.37 7.79 7.58
C VAL A 244 -10.33 7.29 9.01
N TYR A 245 -10.87 8.05 9.96
CA TYR A 245 -10.71 7.76 11.40
C TYR A 245 -11.32 6.40 11.80
N ASN A 246 -12.52 6.10 11.32
CA ASN A 246 -13.19 4.83 11.62
C ASN A 246 -12.56 3.62 10.88
N SER A 247 -11.61 3.87 9.96
CA SER A 247 -11.03 2.86 9.06
C SER A 247 -9.50 2.97 8.98
N LEU A 248 -8.82 3.45 10.02
CA LEU A 248 -7.36 3.70 10.01
C LEU A 248 -6.54 2.51 9.53
N ASP A 249 -6.90 1.29 9.93
CA ASP A 249 -6.21 0.06 9.52
C ASP A 249 -6.27 -0.19 8.01
N SER A 250 -7.34 0.25 7.33
CA SER A 250 -7.46 0.14 5.86
C SER A 250 -6.46 1.02 5.12
N TRP A 251 -5.87 1.99 5.83
CA TRP A 251 -4.90 2.94 5.33
C TRP A 251 -3.47 2.66 5.84
N ASN A 252 -3.26 1.45 6.38
CA ASN A 252 -2.03 1.01 7.04
C ASN A 252 -1.60 1.91 8.22
N VAL A 253 -2.53 2.66 8.82
CA VAL A 253 -2.22 3.50 9.99
C VAL A 253 -2.51 2.70 11.25
N THR A 254 -1.46 2.42 12.02
CA THR A 254 -1.55 1.67 13.27
C THR A 254 -1.31 2.58 14.46
N SER A 255 -1.60 2.15 15.68
CA SER A 255 -1.41 2.97 16.89
C SER A 255 0.03 3.47 17.07
N ASN A 256 1.05 2.71 16.65
CA ASN A 256 2.45 2.98 16.95
C ASN A 256 3.37 2.74 15.73
N ASP A 257 3.29 3.59 14.71
CA ASP A 257 3.89 3.31 13.38
C ASP A 257 5.43 3.24 13.42
N VAL A 258 5.91 2.00 13.44
CA VAL A 258 7.11 1.44 12.82
C VAL A 258 6.76 -0.02 12.59
N HIS A 259 6.61 -0.43 11.33
CA HIS A 259 6.15 -1.79 11.04
C HIS A 259 7.31 -2.78 11.09
N SER A 260 7.09 -3.96 11.65
CA SER A 260 7.93 -5.11 11.36
C SER A 260 7.99 -5.33 9.85
N ARG A 261 9.16 -5.68 9.34
CA ARG A 261 9.39 -5.92 7.91
C ARG A 261 10.25 -7.15 7.76
N PHE A 262 9.94 -7.97 6.79
CA PHE A 262 10.82 -9.08 6.43
C PHE A 262 10.71 -9.44 4.95
N ALA A 263 11.80 -10.00 4.43
CA ALA A 263 11.83 -10.71 3.17
C ALA A 263 11.99 -12.21 3.42
N TYR A 264 11.72 -13.02 2.41
CA TYR A 264 12.00 -14.44 2.44
C TYR A 264 12.48 -14.91 1.07
N GLN A 265 13.27 -15.97 1.06
CA GLN A 265 13.72 -16.65 -0.15
C GLN A 265 13.74 -18.16 0.10
N PHE A 266 13.33 -18.94 -0.89
CA PHE A 266 13.47 -20.39 -0.84
C PHE A 266 14.94 -20.77 -1.04
N THR A 267 15.49 -21.56 -0.11
CA THR A 267 16.84 -22.14 -0.22
C THR A 267 16.78 -23.62 -0.62
N ALA A 268 15.62 -24.26 -0.44
CA ALA A 268 15.26 -25.56 -0.99
C ALA A 268 13.74 -25.65 -1.25
N ALA A 269 13.23 -26.81 -1.68
CA ALA A 269 11.81 -26.99 -2.03
C ALA A 269 10.83 -26.63 -0.89
N SER A 270 11.19 -26.96 0.35
CA SER A 270 10.41 -26.63 1.56
C SER A 270 11.20 -25.85 2.62
N THR A 271 12.42 -25.41 2.29
CA THR A 271 13.25 -24.61 3.19
C THR A 271 13.27 -23.15 2.75
N VAL A 272 12.99 -22.26 3.70
CA VAL A 272 12.86 -20.83 3.47
C VAL A 272 13.77 -20.09 4.45
N LYS A 273 14.64 -19.25 3.89
CA LYS A 273 15.43 -18.29 4.65
C LYS A 273 14.65 -16.99 4.78
N PHE A 274 14.37 -16.60 6.02
CA PHE A 274 13.76 -15.32 6.34
C PHE A 274 14.85 -14.29 6.62
N THR A 275 14.59 -13.04 6.26
CA THR A 275 15.50 -11.91 6.52
C THR A 275 14.70 -10.79 7.16
N ASN A 276 15.01 -10.48 8.41
CA ASN A 276 14.49 -9.29 9.07
C ASN A 276 14.93 -8.04 8.28
N LYS A 277 13.97 -7.14 8.07
CA LYS A 277 14.15 -5.82 7.45
C LYS A 277 13.68 -4.69 8.37
N THR A 278 13.26 -5.03 9.59
CA THR A 278 12.91 -4.07 10.64
C THR A 278 14.19 -3.44 11.17
N GLN A 279 14.30 -2.13 11.07
CA GLN A 279 15.44 -1.36 11.58
C GLN A 279 15.28 -1.15 13.09
N ASN A 280 16.39 -1.16 13.84
CA ASN A 280 16.42 -0.94 15.30
C ASN A 280 15.48 -1.84 16.13
N ALA A 281 15.17 -3.05 15.63
CA ALA A 281 14.44 -4.03 16.40
C ALA A 281 15.31 -4.59 17.53
N THR A 282 14.80 -4.61 18.75
CA THR A 282 15.46 -5.16 19.93
C THR A 282 15.01 -6.58 20.25
N THR A 283 13.84 -6.98 19.73
CA THR A 283 13.28 -8.33 19.90
C THR A 283 12.78 -8.87 18.57
N TYR A 284 12.80 -10.20 18.47
CA TYR A 284 12.32 -10.95 17.30
C TYR A 284 11.50 -12.13 17.79
N LEU A 285 10.28 -12.26 17.27
CA LEU A 285 9.46 -13.45 17.44
C LEU A 285 8.82 -13.81 16.10
N TRP A 286 9.31 -14.91 15.54
CA TRP A 286 8.79 -15.53 14.34
C TRP A 286 7.76 -16.59 14.71
N ASP A 287 6.61 -16.57 14.03
CA ASP A 287 5.63 -17.66 14.00
C ASP A 287 5.52 -18.10 12.54
N PHE A 288 5.92 -19.33 12.23
CA PHE A 288 5.96 -19.82 10.86
C PHE A 288 4.59 -20.29 10.36
N GLY A 289 3.56 -20.29 11.21
CA GLY A 289 2.20 -20.71 10.84
C GLY A 289 1.99 -22.22 10.80
N ASP A 290 3.02 -23.02 11.08
CA ASP A 290 2.97 -24.49 11.17
C ASP A 290 3.02 -25.02 12.62
N GLY A 291 2.88 -24.11 13.59
CA GLY A 291 3.00 -24.39 15.03
C GLY A 291 4.42 -24.24 15.59
N THR A 292 5.41 -23.91 14.76
CA THR A 292 6.79 -23.64 15.20
C THR A 292 7.14 -22.16 15.18
N SER A 293 8.17 -21.78 15.94
CA SER A 293 8.58 -20.39 16.16
C SER A 293 10.09 -20.24 16.29
N SER A 294 10.60 -19.01 16.13
CA SER A 294 12.02 -18.68 16.36
C SER A 294 12.18 -17.28 16.94
N THR A 295 13.25 -17.08 17.72
CA THR A 295 13.68 -15.75 18.21
C THR A 295 14.98 -15.26 17.57
N GLN A 296 15.49 -15.98 16.56
CA GLN A 296 16.63 -15.51 15.78
C GLN A 296 16.22 -14.28 14.96
N GLU A 297 17.16 -13.35 14.75
CA GLU A 297 16.90 -12.17 13.93
C GLU A 297 16.48 -12.54 12.51
N SER A 298 17.17 -13.48 11.87
CA SER A 298 16.89 -13.94 10.50
C SER A 298 17.02 -15.46 10.42
N PRO A 299 15.96 -16.22 10.76
CA PRO A 299 15.99 -17.67 10.81
C PRO A 299 15.90 -18.30 9.41
N GLU A 300 16.35 -19.54 9.32
CA GLU A 300 15.97 -20.46 8.26
C GLU A 300 15.01 -21.51 8.84
N HIS A 301 13.94 -21.83 8.11
CA HIS A 301 12.91 -22.78 8.53
C HIS A 301 12.58 -23.77 7.43
N THR A 302 12.32 -25.03 7.80
CA THR A 302 11.94 -26.09 6.87
C THR A 302 10.55 -26.60 7.20
N TYR A 303 9.63 -26.47 6.25
CA TYR A 303 8.27 -26.97 6.37
C TYR A 303 8.22 -28.46 6.04
N THR A 304 7.52 -29.22 6.87
CA THR A 304 7.40 -30.68 6.74
C THR A 304 6.24 -31.10 5.83
N ALA A 305 5.26 -30.22 5.62
CA ALA A 305 4.12 -30.45 4.76
C ALA A 305 3.94 -29.30 3.75
N PRO A 306 3.37 -29.57 2.57
CA PRO A 306 2.89 -28.53 1.68
C PRO A 306 1.65 -27.85 2.29
N GLY A 307 1.46 -26.58 1.96
CA GLY A 307 0.34 -25.80 2.47
C GLY A 307 0.57 -24.31 2.40
N ASP A 308 -0.45 -23.57 2.78
CA ASP A 308 -0.42 -22.11 2.91
C ASP A 308 -0.21 -21.73 4.37
N TYR A 309 0.87 -20.99 4.64
CA TYR A 309 1.30 -20.63 5.98
C TYR A 309 1.31 -19.11 6.16
N ASN A 310 0.63 -18.62 7.19
CA ASN A 310 0.66 -17.21 7.57
C ASN A 310 1.88 -16.95 8.46
N VAL A 311 3.03 -16.66 7.84
CA VAL A 311 4.26 -16.37 8.56
C VAL A 311 4.19 -14.98 9.19
N LYS A 312 4.46 -14.89 10.48
CA LYS A 312 4.47 -13.65 11.23
C LYS A 312 5.85 -13.35 11.79
N LEU A 313 6.23 -12.08 11.72
CA LEU A 313 7.35 -11.52 12.48
C LEU A 313 6.78 -10.45 13.40
N LYS A 314 6.97 -10.62 14.71
CA LYS A 314 6.75 -9.58 15.72
C LYS A 314 8.10 -9.03 16.18
N THR A 315 8.21 -7.70 16.23
CA THR A 315 9.41 -7.00 16.69
C THR A 315 9.06 -5.84 17.60
N ASP A 316 9.91 -5.60 18.59
CA ASP A 316 9.92 -4.33 19.31
C ASP A 316 10.94 -3.39 18.67
N ALA A 317 10.49 -2.30 18.06
CA ALA A 317 11.32 -1.28 17.43
C ALA A 317 10.76 0.11 17.73
N CYS A 318 11.62 1.09 17.97
CA CYS A 318 11.21 2.49 18.14
C CYS A 318 10.15 2.71 19.24
N GLY A 319 10.24 1.96 20.34
CA GLY A 319 9.29 2.02 21.45
C GLY A 319 7.92 1.38 21.16
N SER A 320 7.78 0.69 20.02
CA SER A 320 6.56 0.05 19.55
C SER A 320 6.76 -1.45 19.35
N SER A 321 5.74 -2.23 19.67
CA SER A 321 5.66 -3.65 19.31
C SER A 321 4.72 -3.79 18.13
N THR A 322 5.23 -4.19 16.96
CA THR A 322 4.42 -4.40 15.77
C THR A 322 4.56 -5.82 15.23
N THR A 323 3.65 -6.23 14.35
CA THR A 323 3.65 -7.57 13.75
C THR A 323 3.36 -7.46 12.25
N LYS A 324 4.16 -8.17 11.45
CA LYS A 324 3.96 -8.32 10.01
C LYS A 324 3.59 -9.76 9.70
N THR A 325 2.57 -9.94 8.87
CA THR A 325 2.16 -11.26 8.36
C THR A 325 2.38 -11.32 6.85
N LYS A 326 2.93 -12.43 6.34
CA LYS A 326 2.97 -12.77 4.90
C LYS A 326 2.48 -14.19 4.69
N LEU A 327 1.64 -14.38 3.68
CA LEU A 327 1.23 -15.71 3.24
C LEU A 327 2.36 -16.35 2.44
N LEU A 328 2.74 -17.56 2.82
CA LEU A 328 3.76 -18.36 2.17
C LEU A 328 3.15 -19.69 1.72
N THR A 329 3.20 -19.97 0.42
CA THR A 329 2.75 -21.25 -0.13
C THR A 329 3.95 -22.19 -0.28
N ILE A 330 3.95 -23.29 0.47
CA ILE A 330 4.89 -24.39 0.33
C ILE A 330 4.27 -25.42 -0.62
N ASN A 331 4.92 -25.62 -1.75
CA ASN A 331 4.52 -26.62 -2.72
C ASN A 331 5.44 -27.84 -2.61
N ASN A 332 4.92 -29.03 -2.93
CA ASN A 332 5.75 -30.17 -3.25
C ASN A 332 6.43 -29.95 -4.60
N LEU A 333 7.44 -29.07 -4.66
CA LEU A 333 8.34 -29.01 -5.81
C LEU A 333 9.36 -30.14 -5.70
N SER A 334 8.88 -31.36 -5.89
CA SER A 334 9.72 -32.51 -6.16
C SER A 334 10.30 -32.37 -7.57
N THR A 335 11.63 -32.42 -7.68
CA THR A 335 12.34 -32.67 -8.96
C THR A 335 12.45 -34.16 -9.29
N LYS A 336 12.01 -35.05 -8.39
CA LYS A 336 11.67 -36.41 -8.82
C LYS A 336 10.48 -36.28 -9.74
N GLU A 337 10.68 -36.62 -11.01
CA GLU A 337 9.60 -37.17 -11.81
C GLU A 337 8.98 -38.27 -10.94
N SER A 338 7.82 -37.99 -10.35
CA SER A 338 6.93 -39.08 -9.99
C SER A 338 6.74 -39.81 -11.31
N THR A 339 7.29 -41.03 -11.40
CA THR A 339 6.95 -41.96 -12.47
C THR A 339 5.45 -41.89 -12.59
N VAL A 340 5.00 -41.35 -13.72
CA VAL A 340 3.59 -41.23 -14.08
C VAL A 340 2.96 -42.56 -13.67
N GLU A 341 2.06 -42.56 -12.69
CA GLU A 341 1.09 -43.64 -12.61
C GLU A 341 0.32 -43.58 -13.94
N ASP A 342 0.77 -44.37 -14.91
CA ASP A 342 0.25 -44.84 -16.20
C ASP A 342 -0.94 -44.14 -16.92
N VAL A 343 -1.37 -42.93 -16.55
CA VAL A 343 -2.72 -42.44 -16.89
C VAL A 343 -2.75 -41.01 -17.47
N VAL A 344 -1.68 -40.20 -17.35
CA VAL A 344 -1.64 -38.85 -17.95
C VAL A 344 -0.35 -38.62 -18.73
N GLN A 345 -0.47 -38.54 -20.06
CA GLN A 345 0.64 -38.29 -20.98
C GLN A 345 0.53 -36.88 -21.55
N ILE A 346 1.61 -36.08 -21.48
CA ILE A 346 1.63 -34.69 -21.98
C ILE A 346 2.70 -34.55 -23.06
N TYR A 347 2.28 -34.30 -24.30
CA TYR A 347 3.16 -34.23 -25.47
C TYR A 347 2.57 -33.31 -26.56
N PRO A 348 3.37 -32.78 -27.49
CA PRO A 348 4.83 -32.85 -27.52
C PRO A 348 5.44 -31.94 -26.44
N ASN A 349 6.57 -32.35 -25.89
CA ASN A 349 7.36 -31.50 -25.00
C ASN A 349 8.85 -31.77 -25.29
N PRO A 350 9.58 -30.88 -25.99
CA PRO A 350 9.23 -29.49 -26.28
C PRO A 350 8.03 -29.29 -27.25
N ALA A 351 7.26 -28.23 -27.02
CA ALA A 351 6.04 -27.86 -27.73
C ALA A 351 6.25 -26.61 -28.61
N GLN A 352 5.54 -26.53 -29.74
CA GLN A 352 5.47 -25.32 -30.56
C GLN A 352 4.13 -24.61 -30.35
N ASN A 353 3.04 -25.11 -30.90
CA ASN A 353 1.77 -24.36 -30.89
C ASN A 353 0.80 -24.83 -29.80
N PHE A 354 0.90 -26.09 -29.39
CA PHE A 354 0.02 -26.69 -28.39
C PHE A 354 0.70 -27.87 -27.69
N ILE A 355 0.11 -28.29 -26.58
CA ILE A 355 0.35 -29.60 -25.95
C ILE A 355 -0.96 -30.36 -25.85
N THR A 356 -0.88 -31.68 -26.03
CA THR A 356 -1.96 -32.63 -25.80
C THR A 356 -1.75 -33.30 -24.45
N ILE A 357 -2.81 -33.35 -23.65
CA ILE A 357 -2.92 -34.11 -22.41
C ILE A 357 -3.79 -35.33 -22.74
N THR A 358 -3.18 -36.51 -22.87
CA THR A 358 -3.89 -37.77 -23.10
C THR A 358 -4.13 -38.47 -21.76
N THR A 359 -5.38 -38.80 -21.46
CA THR A 359 -5.74 -39.44 -20.19
C THR A 359 -7.08 -40.17 -20.25
N GLN A 360 -7.24 -41.18 -19.38
CA GLN A 360 -8.53 -41.84 -19.11
C GLN A 360 -9.28 -41.24 -17.92
N LYS A 361 -8.65 -40.35 -17.13
CA LYS A 361 -9.26 -39.68 -15.97
C LYS A 361 -9.68 -38.26 -16.32
N LYS A 362 -10.62 -37.70 -15.56
CA LYS A 362 -10.94 -36.27 -15.64
C LYS A 362 -9.72 -35.46 -15.18
N VAL A 363 -9.26 -34.56 -16.02
CA VAL A 363 -8.19 -33.59 -15.71
C VAL A 363 -8.81 -32.21 -15.57
N GLU A 364 -8.38 -31.48 -14.55
CA GLU A 364 -8.65 -30.06 -14.39
C GLU A 364 -7.34 -29.28 -14.46
N ILE A 365 -7.23 -28.33 -15.37
CA ILE A 365 -6.05 -27.45 -15.45
C ILE A 365 -6.26 -26.29 -14.48
N LEU A 366 -5.41 -26.21 -13.46
CA LEU A 366 -5.51 -25.20 -12.41
C LEU A 366 -4.78 -23.91 -12.80
N SER A 367 -3.58 -24.04 -13.38
CA SER A 367 -2.84 -22.86 -13.87
C SER A 367 -1.76 -23.23 -14.88
N LEU A 368 -1.38 -22.25 -15.70
CA LEU A 368 -0.15 -22.27 -16.49
C LEU A 368 0.69 -21.09 -16.01
N LYS A 369 1.93 -21.32 -15.57
CA LYS A 369 2.82 -20.26 -15.08
C LYS A 369 4.07 -20.17 -15.92
N ASP A 370 4.62 -18.97 -16.10
CA ASP A 370 5.97 -18.82 -16.66
C ASP A 370 7.05 -19.10 -15.59
N ALA A 371 8.33 -19.07 -15.99
CA ALA A 371 9.46 -19.36 -15.10
C ALA A 371 9.60 -18.39 -13.90
N SER A 372 8.95 -17.21 -13.94
CA SER A 372 8.91 -16.26 -12.82
C SER A 372 7.76 -16.52 -11.84
N GLY A 373 6.88 -17.48 -12.14
CA GLY A 373 5.70 -17.80 -11.34
C GLY A 373 4.45 -16.99 -11.70
N ARG A 374 4.54 -16.09 -12.69
CA ARG A 374 3.37 -15.32 -13.17
C ARG A 374 2.38 -16.26 -13.86
N ILE A 375 1.10 -16.13 -13.49
CA ILE A 375 0.00 -16.90 -14.10
C ILE A 375 -0.28 -16.38 -15.51
N ILE A 376 -0.29 -17.30 -16.45
CA ILE A 376 -0.50 -17.10 -17.88
C ILE A 376 -1.91 -17.57 -18.22
N ARG A 377 -2.65 -16.72 -18.94
CA ARG A 377 -3.95 -17.10 -19.49
C ARG A 377 -3.74 -18.24 -20.48
N HIS A 378 -4.49 -19.32 -20.30
CA HIS A 378 -4.48 -20.47 -21.18
C HIS A 378 -5.90 -20.75 -21.66
N HIS A 379 -5.99 -21.42 -22.80
CA HIS A 379 -7.22 -21.95 -23.34
C HIS A 379 -7.02 -23.44 -23.55
N SER A 380 -7.99 -24.24 -23.12
CA SER A 380 -7.95 -25.69 -23.30
C SER A 380 -9.22 -26.20 -23.96
N GLU A 381 -9.05 -27.15 -24.87
CA GLU A 381 -10.13 -27.75 -25.65
C GLU A 381 -10.16 -29.25 -25.39
N LYS A 382 -11.36 -29.80 -25.22
CA LYS A 382 -11.52 -31.25 -25.03
C LYS A 382 -11.31 -31.96 -26.37
N THR A 383 -10.52 -33.04 -26.35
CA THR A 383 -10.26 -33.89 -27.51
C THR A 383 -10.84 -35.30 -27.28
N ALA A 384 -10.78 -36.17 -28.30
CA ALA A 384 -11.26 -37.55 -28.18
C ALA A 384 -10.50 -38.37 -27.11
N SER A 385 -9.25 -38.01 -26.82
CA SER A 385 -8.37 -38.73 -25.90
C SER A 385 -7.92 -37.91 -24.67
N GLY A 386 -8.50 -36.73 -24.46
CA GLY A 386 -8.20 -35.86 -23.32
C GLY A 386 -8.40 -34.37 -23.63
N TYR A 387 -7.32 -33.58 -23.61
CA TYR A 387 -7.36 -32.12 -23.76
C TYR A 387 -6.20 -31.61 -24.63
N SER A 388 -6.41 -30.48 -25.31
CA SER A 388 -5.36 -29.70 -25.99
C SER A 388 -5.24 -28.34 -25.34
N VAL A 389 -4.03 -27.90 -25.01
CA VAL A 389 -3.74 -26.56 -24.46
C VAL A 389 -2.99 -25.76 -25.50
N GLN A 390 -3.58 -24.64 -25.91
CA GLN A 390 -2.98 -23.76 -26.91
C GLN A 390 -1.86 -22.91 -26.29
N LEU A 391 -0.69 -22.90 -26.93
CA LEU A 391 0.52 -22.20 -26.51
C LEU A 391 1.04 -21.21 -27.57
N GLN A 392 0.34 -21.06 -28.70
CA GLN A 392 0.78 -20.23 -29.83
C GLN A 392 1.01 -18.75 -29.46
N HIS A 393 0.29 -18.23 -28.46
CA HIS A 393 0.39 -16.86 -27.97
C HIS A 393 1.56 -16.64 -27.00
N LEU A 394 2.29 -17.71 -26.66
CA LEU A 394 3.37 -17.68 -25.69
C LEU A 394 4.73 -17.54 -26.37
N SER A 395 5.58 -16.69 -25.82
CA SER A 395 7.00 -16.62 -26.21
C SER A 395 7.73 -17.91 -25.86
N SER A 396 8.80 -18.23 -26.60
CA SER A 396 9.70 -19.35 -26.29
C SER A 396 10.23 -19.25 -24.86
N GLY A 397 10.22 -20.36 -24.13
CA GLY A 397 10.55 -20.36 -22.72
C GLY A 397 10.08 -21.61 -21.97
N ILE A 398 10.27 -21.58 -20.65
CA ILE A 398 9.83 -22.64 -19.75
C ILE A 398 8.53 -22.20 -19.08
N TYR A 399 7.56 -23.11 -19.10
CA TYR A 399 6.28 -22.94 -18.45
C TYR A 399 6.01 -24.13 -17.52
N PHE A 400 5.17 -23.93 -16.51
CA PHE A 400 4.75 -24.94 -15.56
C PHE A 400 3.24 -25.08 -15.64
N LEU A 401 2.79 -26.24 -16.13
CA LEU A 401 1.37 -26.60 -16.17
C LEU A 401 1.02 -27.30 -14.85
N HIS A 402 0.14 -26.66 -14.07
CA HIS A 402 -0.41 -27.20 -12.85
C HIS A 402 -1.81 -27.77 -13.13
N TYR A 403 -2.03 -29.05 -12.82
CA TYR A 403 -3.29 -29.74 -13.09
C TYR A 403 -3.63 -30.77 -12.01
N LYS A 404 -4.90 -31.13 -11.92
CA LYS A 404 -5.44 -32.07 -10.94
C LYS A 404 -6.06 -33.29 -11.63
N THR A 405 -5.87 -34.48 -11.06
CA THR A 405 -6.64 -35.69 -11.39
C THR A 405 -7.16 -36.35 -10.13
N GLY A 406 -8.50 -36.47 -10.00
CA GLY A 406 -9.09 -36.87 -8.73
C GLY A 406 -8.77 -35.87 -7.63
N GLU A 407 -8.20 -36.32 -6.52
CA GLU A 407 -7.76 -35.46 -5.41
C GLU A 407 -6.30 -35.00 -5.52
N ASN A 408 -5.53 -35.59 -6.45
CA ASN A 408 -4.09 -35.37 -6.55
C ASN A 408 -3.74 -34.25 -7.54
N GLU A 409 -2.85 -33.35 -7.15
CA GLU A 409 -2.33 -32.26 -7.96
C GLU A 409 -0.91 -32.55 -8.46
N PHE A 410 -0.65 -32.12 -9.70
CA PHE A 410 0.58 -32.42 -10.42
C PHE A 410 1.06 -31.17 -11.16
N THR A 411 2.39 -31.03 -11.26
CA THR A 411 3.03 -30.00 -12.08
C THR A 411 3.86 -30.66 -13.18
N LYS A 412 3.66 -30.27 -14.44
CA LYS A 412 4.54 -30.66 -15.55
C LYS A 412 5.24 -29.43 -16.14
N LYS A 413 6.56 -29.52 -16.27
CA LYS A 413 7.38 -28.55 -17.00
C LYS A 413 7.11 -28.68 -18.49
N ILE A 414 6.77 -27.57 -19.16
CA ILE A 414 6.56 -27.47 -20.61
C ILE A 414 7.65 -26.57 -21.20
N ILE A 415 8.32 -27.04 -22.24
CA ILE A 415 9.34 -26.28 -22.97
C ILE A 415 8.68 -25.76 -24.26
N LYS A 416 8.40 -24.47 -24.34
CA LYS A 416 7.90 -23.81 -25.56
C LYS A 416 9.10 -23.42 -26.41
N LYS A 417 9.19 -23.97 -27.62
CA LYS A 417 10.16 -23.56 -28.64
C LYS A 417 9.61 -22.47 -29.53
#